data_AF-A0A7K8NIJ7-F1
#
_entry.id   AF-A0A7K8NIJ7-F1
#
_cell.length_a   1.000
_cell.length_b   1.000
_cell.length_c   1.000
_cell.angle_alpha   90.00
_cell.angle_beta   90.00
_cell.angle_gamma   90.00
#
_symmetry.space_group_name_H-M   'P 1'
#
loop_
_entity.id
_entity.type
_entity.pdbx_description
1 polymer ?
#
loop_
_entity_poly.entity_id
_entity_poly.type
_entity_poly.pdbx_seq_one_letter_code
_entity_poly.pdbx_strand_id
1 'polypeptide(L)'
;TGAISSLQRQLEIQESQLRRTKSEKETLQKELRERENQLHAMSTKFCNLREERKHEEMMATIEKENCSLRQTATKQESKLAEQNELISDLQSTVSQLQAKVLVNEYHIREQQRAQEAIQSQADALQHMEQQTRVALQCITSRFERYRSKIIQATFSAAGSKSPQAELTDEEVLEAMQKIINERMEFHQMLKQKGVK
;
A
#
# COMPACT_ATOMS: atom_id res chain seq x y z
N THR A 1 -44.02 125.89 -46.22
CA THR A 1 -44.71 124.59 -46.07
C THR A 1 -43.91 123.38 -46.57
N GLY A 2 -42.98 123.51 -47.53
CA GLY A 2 -42.22 122.36 -48.09
C GLY A 2 -41.11 121.74 -47.22
N ALA A 3 -40.45 122.51 -46.35
CA ALA A 3 -39.39 121.98 -45.48
C ALA A 3 -39.90 120.98 -44.42
N ILE A 4 -41.13 121.21 -43.92
CA ILE A 4 -41.78 120.34 -42.93
C ILE A 4 -42.09 118.97 -43.55
N SER A 5 -42.61 118.94 -44.79
CA SER A 5 -42.91 117.68 -45.49
C SER A 5 -41.64 116.87 -45.83
N SER A 6 -40.51 117.53 -46.13
CA SER A 6 -39.23 116.85 -46.36
C SER A 6 -38.66 116.23 -45.08
N LEU A 7 -38.77 116.92 -43.95
CA LEU A 7 -38.34 116.39 -42.65
C LEU A 7 -39.22 115.23 -42.19
N GLN A 8 -40.54 115.30 -42.41
CA GLN A 8 -41.47 114.20 -42.15
C GLN A 8 -41.13 112.95 -42.97
N ARG A 9 -40.88 113.10 -44.28
CA ARG A 9 -40.45 111.98 -45.14
C ARG A 9 -39.12 111.39 -44.67
N GLN A 10 -38.16 112.21 -44.26
CA GLN A 10 -36.88 111.73 -43.74
C GLN A 10 -37.06 110.97 -42.43
N LEU A 11 -37.95 111.44 -41.55
CA LEU A 11 -38.30 110.79 -40.29
C LEU A 11 -38.99 109.45 -40.52
N GLU A 12 -39.94 109.35 -41.47
CA GLU A 12 -40.58 108.10 -41.87
C GLU A 12 -39.58 107.07 -42.43
N ILE A 13 -38.61 107.52 -43.24
CA ILE A 13 -37.54 106.64 -43.75
C ILE A 13 -36.67 106.13 -42.59
N GLN A 14 -36.26 107.01 -41.68
CA GLN A 14 -35.47 106.63 -40.50
C GLN A 14 -36.24 105.69 -39.56
N GLU A 15 -37.53 105.92 -39.35
CA GLU A 15 -38.38 105.03 -38.57
C GLU A 15 -38.52 103.65 -39.23
N SER A 16 -38.71 103.59 -40.55
CA SER A 16 -38.76 102.33 -41.29
C SER A 16 -37.43 101.57 -41.19
N GLN A 17 -36.30 102.27 -41.33
CA GLN A 17 -34.97 101.69 -41.13
C GLN A 17 -34.79 101.18 -39.70
N LEU A 18 -35.17 101.95 -38.69
CA LEU A 18 -35.11 101.54 -37.29
C LEU A 18 -35.96 100.29 -37.02
N ARG A 19 -37.18 100.22 -37.59
CA ARG A 19 -38.04 99.03 -37.49
C ARG A 19 -37.39 97.80 -38.14
N ARG A 20 -36.76 97.96 -39.32
CA ARG A 20 -36.03 96.87 -40.00
C ARG A 20 -34.84 96.39 -39.16
N THR A 21 -33.96 97.29 -38.72
CA THR A 21 -32.81 96.94 -37.87
C THR A 21 -33.25 96.28 -36.56
N LYS A 22 -34.37 96.72 -35.97
CA LYS A 22 -34.92 96.07 -34.78
C LYS A 22 -35.38 94.64 -35.07
N SER A 23 -36.09 94.42 -36.18
CA SER A 23 -36.49 93.06 -36.59
C SER A 23 -35.30 92.16 -36.90
N GLU A 24 -34.26 92.67 -37.57
CA GLU A 24 -33.02 91.94 -37.85
C GLU A 24 -32.26 91.59 -36.56
N LYS A 25 -32.24 92.51 -35.58
CA LYS A 25 -31.68 92.23 -34.26
C LYS A 25 -32.43 91.10 -33.56
N GLU A 26 -33.77 91.11 -33.61
CA GLU A 26 -34.61 90.08 -33.01
C GLU A 26 -34.39 88.71 -33.66
N THR A 27 -34.25 88.65 -34.99
CA THR A 27 -33.93 87.40 -35.71
C THR A 27 -32.53 86.89 -35.37
N LEU A 28 -31.52 87.76 -35.37
CA LEU A 28 -30.15 87.39 -35.00
C LEU A 28 -30.05 86.92 -33.54
N GLN A 29 -30.79 87.54 -32.62
CA GLN A 29 -30.86 87.09 -31.22
C GLN A 29 -31.54 85.74 -31.06
N LYS A 30 -32.48 85.40 -31.94
CA LYS A 30 -33.10 84.06 -31.95
C LYS A 30 -32.12 83.02 -32.48
N GLU A 31 -31.44 83.31 -33.59
CA GLU A 31 -30.40 82.44 -34.16
C GLU A 31 -29.26 82.20 -33.17
N LEU A 32 -28.78 83.23 -32.47
CA LEU A 32 -27.73 83.10 -31.47
C LEU A 32 -28.16 82.13 -30.36
N ARG A 33 -29.37 82.27 -29.81
CA ARG A 33 -29.91 81.36 -28.80
C ARG A 33 -30.04 79.92 -29.30
N GLU A 34 -30.49 79.74 -30.54
CA GLU A 34 -30.56 78.40 -31.15
C GLU A 34 -29.17 77.78 -31.32
N ARG A 35 -28.17 78.56 -31.73
CA ARG A 35 -26.77 78.11 -31.84
C ARG A 35 -26.14 77.79 -30.49
N GLU A 36 -26.41 78.59 -29.45
CA GLU A 36 -25.98 78.31 -28.08
C GLU A 36 -26.56 76.99 -27.57
N ASN A 37 -27.86 76.75 -27.80
CA ASN A 37 -28.51 75.49 -27.44
C ASN A 37 -27.92 74.29 -28.18
N GLN A 38 -27.63 74.45 -29.48
CA GLN A 38 -26.99 73.41 -30.29
C GLN A 38 -25.57 73.11 -29.77
N LEU A 39 -24.77 74.12 -29.47
CA LEU A 39 -23.43 73.96 -28.92
C LEU A 39 -23.47 73.26 -27.56
N HIS A 40 -24.42 73.63 -26.70
CA HIS A 40 -24.60 72.97 -25.41
C HIS A 40 -24.94 71.48 -25.59
N ALA A 41 -25.92 71.17 -26.45
CA ALA A 41 -26.29 69.79 -26.76
C ALA A 41 -25.13 68.97 -27.35
N MET A 42 -24.33 69.58 -28.25
CA MET A 42 -23.13 68.95 -28.78
C MET A 42 -22.08 68.68 -27.70
N SER A 43 -21.85 69.63 -26.80
CA SER A 43 -20.92 69.48 -25.68
C SER A 43 -21.31 68.30 -24.78
N THR A 44 -22.59 68.20 -24.40
CA THR A 44 -23.12 67.06 -23.64
C THR A 44 -22.92 65.75 -24.40
N LYS A 45 -23.19 65.71 -25.70
CA LYS A 45 -22.99 64.51 -26.52
C LYS A 45 -21.52 64.09 -26.57
N PHE A 46 -20.58 65.03 -26.69
CA PHE A 46 -19.14 64.73 -26.67
C PHE A 46 -18.68 64.22 -25.31
N CYS A 47 -19.21 64.76 -24.20
CA CYS A 47 -18.95 64.24 -22.86
C CYS A 47 -19.42 62.79 -22.74
N ASN A 48 -20.67 62.51 -23.13
CA ASN A 48 -21.23 61.16 -23.06
C ASN A 48 -20.43 60.16 -23.90
N LEU A 49 -20.10 60.50 -25.15
CA LEU A 49 -19.29 59.63 -26.03
C LEU A 49 -17.90 59.34 -25.45
N ARG A 50 -17.30 60.32 -24.75
CA ARG A 50 -16.01 60.12 -24.09
C ARG A 50 -16.13 59.16 -22.90
N GLU A 51 -17.20 59.27 -22.12
CA GLU A 51 -17.46 58.39 -20.98
C GLU A 51 -17.81 56.97 -21.43
N GLU A 52 -18.63 56.82 -22.46
CA GLU A 52 -18.98 55.54 -23.08
C GLU A 52 -17.73 54.81 -23.56
N ARG A 53 -16.83 55.48 -24.29
CA ARG A 53 -15.55 54.89 -24.71
C ARG A 53 -14.69 54.41 -23.53
N LYS A 54 -14.61 55.19 -22.44
CA LYS A 54 -13.87 54.77 -21.24
C LYS A 54 -14.49 53.52 -20.62
N HIS A 55 -15.81 53.44 -20.61
CA HIS A 55 -16.53 52.27 -20.10
C HIS A 55 -16.27 51.04 -20.97
N GLU A 56 -16.31 51.18 -22.30
CA GLU A 56 -15.97 50.09 -23.24
C GLU A 56 -14.54 49.57 -23.03
N GLU A 57 -13.56 50.47 -22.91
CA GLU A 57 -12.17 50.09 -22.65
C GLU A 57 -12.03 49.33 -21.32
N MET A 58 -12.72 49.77 -20.27
CA MET A 58 -12.77 49.08 -18.98
C MET A 58 -13.43 47.70 -19.10
N MET A 59 -14.57 47.60 -19.80
CA MET A 59 -15.26 46.34 -20.00
C MET A 59 -14.39 45.33 -20.77
N ALA A 60 -13.67 45.77 -21.79
CA ALA A 60 -12.74 44.92 -22.53
C ALA A 60 -11.60 44.37 -21.63
N THR A 61 -11.09 45.18 -20.70
CA THR A 61 -10.09 44.70 -19.72
C THR A 61 -10.67 43.66 -18.76
N ILE A 62 -11.88 43.89 -18.24
CA ILE A 62 -12.57 42.96 -17.34
C ILE A 62 -12.86 41.63 -18.04
N GLU A 63 -13.33 41.67 -19.30
CA GLU A 63 -13.61 40.47 -20.09
C GLU A 63 -12.35 39.63 -20.32
N LYS A 64 -11.22 40.29 -20.63
CA LYS A 64 -9.93 39.63 -20.81
C LYS A 64 -9.45 38.96 -19.51
N GLU A 65 -9.57 39.65 -18.38
CA GLU A 65 -9.23 39.09 -17.07
C GLU A 65 -10.14 37.92 -16.72
N ASN A 66 -11.45 38.04 -16.97
CA ASN A 66 -12.41 36.97 -16.71
C ASN A 66 -12.10 35.71 -17.53
N CYS A 67 -11.76 35.86 -18.82
CA CYS A 67 -11.33 34.75 -19.66
C CYS A 67 -10.07 34.07 -19.12
N SER A 68 -9.08 34.86 -18.68
CA SER A 68 -7.82 34.34 -18.13
C SER A 68 -8.04 33.59 -16.81
N LEU A 69 -8.93 34.11 -15.95
CA LEU A 69 -9.32 33.46 -14.69
C LEU A 69 -10.05 32.14 -14.94
N ARG A 70 -11.00 32.11 -15.88
CA ARG A 70 -11.69 30.87 -16.27
C ARG A 70 -10.73 29.82 -16.79
N GLN A 71 -9.78 30.21 -17.65
CA GLN A 71 -8.75 29.29 -18.13
C GLN A 71 -7.89 28.73 -16.99
N THR A 72 -7.53 29.57 -16.02
CA THR A 72 -6.76 29.11 -14.85
C THR A 72 -7.58 28.16 -13.97
N ALA A 73 -8.85 28.47 -13.73
CA ALA A 73 -9.77 27.62 -12.97
C ALA A 73 -9.91 26.24 -13.61
N THR A 74 -10.19 26.17 -14.91
CA THR A 74 -10.30 24.88 -15.63
C THR A 74 -9.01 24.05 -15.56
N LYS A 75 -7.84 24.68 -15.64
CA LYS A 75 -6.54 24.00 -15.48
C LYS A 75 -6.32 23.50 -14.05
N GLN A 76 -6.80 24.21 -13.05
CA GLN A 76 -6.72 23.77 -11.66
C GLN A 76 -7.69 22.62 -11.39
N GLU A 77 -8.90 22.69 -11.92
CA GLU A 77 -9.90 21.62 -11.85
C GLU A 77 -9.38 20.33 -12.49
N SER A 78 -8.77 20.42 -13.68
CA SER A 78 -8.19 19.24 -14.34
C SER A 78 -7.07 18.60 -13.51
N LYS A 79 -6.18 19.41 -12.93
CA LYS A 79 -5.10 18.92 -12.04
C LYS A 79 -5.65 18.30 -10.77
N LEU A 80 -6.71 18.87 -10.19
CA LEU A 80 -7.37 18.30 -9.01
C LEU A 80 -8.01 16.94 -9.34
N ALA A 81 -8.62 16.81 -10.52
CA ALA A 81 -9.15 15.53 -10.98
C ALA A 81 -8.03 14.48 -11.13
N GLU A 82 -6.91 14.82 -11.78
CA GLU A 82 -5.75 13.93 -11.91
C GLU A 82 -5.18 13.50 -10.55
N GLN A 83 -5.10 14.42 -9.59
CA GLN A 83 -4.65 14.10 -8.23
C GLN A 83 -5.61 13.18 -7.49
N ASN A 84 -6.93 13.38 -7.65
CA ASN A 84 -7.94 12.53 -7.02
C ASN A 84 -7.90 11.10 -7.56
N GLU A 85 -7.71 10.92 -8.87
CA GLU A 85 -7.51 9.60 -9.47
C GLU A 85 -6.28 8.90 -8.89
N LEU A 86 -5.14 9.61 -8.82
CA LEU A 86 -3.92 9.07 -8.20
C LEU A 86 -4.13 8.69 -6.72
N ILE A 87 -4.85 9.50 -5.96
CA ILE A 87 -5.20 9.18 -4.57
C ILE A 87 -6.05 7.91 -4.51
N SER A 88 -7.02 7.75 -5.40
CA SER A 88 -7.87 6.54 -5.46
C SER A 88 -7.05 5.29 -5.78
N ASP A 89 -6.14 5.37 -6.76
CA ASP A 89 -5.25 4.28 -7.13
C ASP A 89 -4.32 3.86 -5.98
N LEU A 90 -3.75 4.86 -5.27
CA LEU A 90 -2.91 4.62 -4.11
C LEU A 90 -3.71 4.00 -2.96
N GLN A 91 -4.93 4.48 -2.70
CA GLN A 91 -5.81 3.89 -1.68
C GLN A 91 -6.15 2.44 -2.00
N SER A 92 -6.50 2.13 -3.25
CA SER A 92 -6.74 0.75 -3.72
C SER A 92 -5.51 -0.14 -3.50
N THR A 93 -4.32 0.37 -3.87
CA THR A 93 -3.06 -0.36 -3.68
C THR A 93 -2.76 -0.62 -2.20
N VAL A 94 -2.97 0.38 -1.33
CA VAL A 94 -2.81 0.24 0.12
C VAL A 94 -3.76 -0.83 0.66
N SER A 95 -5.04 -0.81 0.28
CA SER A 95 -6.00 -1.83 0.71
C SER A 95 -5.60 -3.24 0.25
N GLN A 96 -5.11 -3.40 -0.98
CA GLN A 96 -4.61 -4.69 -1.47
C GLN A 96 -3.39 -5.18 -0.69
N LEU A 97 -2.44 -4.29 -0.39
CA LEU A 97 -1.26 -4.63 0.40
C LEU A 97 -1.63 -5.02 1.84
N GLN A 98 -2.54 -4.29 2.47
CA GLN A 98 -3.05 -4.62 3.80
C GLN A 98 -3.70 -6.01 3.84
N ALA A 99 -4.52 -6.34 2.84
CA ALA A 99 -5.12 -7.67 2.73
C ALA A 99 -4.05 -8.78 2.58
N LYS A 100 -3.01 -8.55 1.77
CA LYS A 100 -1.88 -9.48 1.62
C LYS A 100 -1.10 -9.67 2.92
N VAL A 101 -0.87 -8.60 3.68
CA VAL A 101 -0.19 -8.67 4.98
C VAL A 101 -0.98 -9.55 5.95
N LEU A 102 -2.29 -9.38 6.05
CA LEU A 102 -3.15 -10.20 6.93
C LEU A 102 -3.08 -11.70 6.56
N VAL A 103 -3.13 -12.01 5.27
CA VAL A 103 -3.02 -13.40 4.78
C VAL A 103 -1.65 -13.98 5.09
N ASN A 104 -0.58 -13.21 4.89
CA ASN A 104 0.78 -13.65 5.22
C ASN A 104 0.97 -13.87 6.73
N GLU A 105 0.46 -12.99 7.58
CA GLU A 105 0.50 -13.16 9.03
C GLU A 105 -0.23 -14.43 9.47
N TYR A 106 -1.38 -14.73 8.86
CA TYR A 106 -2.10 -15.97 9.10
C TYR A 106 -1.25 -17.19 8.73
N HIS A 107 -0.64 -17.20 7.53
CA HIS A 107 0.22 -18.31 7.10
C HIS A 107 1.45 -18.49 7.98
N ILE A 108 2.10 -17.41 8.42
CA ILE A 108 3.24 -17.47 9.35
C ILE A 108 2.83 -18.13 10.67
N ARG A 109 1.66 -17.76 11.23
CA ARG A 109 1.17 -18.37 12.47
C ARG A 109 0.85 -19.85 12.31
N GLU A 110 0.21 -20.24 11.20
CA GLU A 110 -0.05 -21.65 10.91
C GLU A 110 1.25 -22.46 10.77
N GLN A 111 2.22 -21.92 10.03
CA GLN A 111 3.52 -22.56 9.86
C GLN A 111 4.26 -22.70 11.19
N GLN A 112 4.21 -21.68 12.04
CA GLN A 112 4.83 -21.71 13.37
C GLN A 112 4.22 -22.80 14.26
N ARG A 113 2.88 -22.92 14.28
CA ARG A 113 2.21 -23.99 15.03
C ARG A 113 2.60 -25.38 14.53
N ALA A 114 2.66 -25.56 13.21
CA ALA A 114 3.09 -26.82 12.61
C ALA A 114 4.53 -27.16 12.99
N GLN A 115 5.42 -26.16 12.99
CA GLN A 115 6.81 -26.33 13.39
C GLN A 115 6.95 -26.70 14.87
N GLU A 116 6.21 -26.04 15.76
CA GLU A 116 6.19 -26.36 17.19
C GLU A 116 5.68 -27.79 17.45
N ALA A 117 4.64 -28.23 16.73
CA ALA A 117 4.12 -29.59 16.82
C ALA A 117 5.15 -30.64 16.37
N ILE A 118 5.82 -30.40 15.23
CA ILE A 118 6.87 -31.29 14.72
C ILE A 118 8.05 -31.35 15.71
N GLN A 119 8.47 -30.20 16.26
CA GLN A 119 9.56 -30.15 17.23
C GLN A 119 9.21 -30.94 18.49
N SER A 120 8.01 -30.76 19.03
CA SER A 120 7.55 -31.51 20.20
C SER A 120 7.53 -33.02 19.94
N GLN A 121 7.10 -33.45 18.75
CA GLN A 121 7.12 -34.85 18.36
C GLN A 121 8.54 -35.40 18.20
N ALA A 122 9.45 -34.62 17.63
CA ALA A 122 10.86 -34.99 17.49
C ALA A 122 11.52 -35.17 18.87
N ASP A 123 11.28 -34.27 19.81
CA ASP A 123 11.80 -34.36 21.17
C ASP A 123 11.27 -35.62 21.89
N ALA A 124 9.97 -35.92 21.74
CA ALA A 124 9.37 -37.13 22.30
C ALA A 124 9.98 -38.41 21.72
N LEU A 125 10.20 -38.45 20.40
CA LEU A 125 10.84 -39.58 19.73
C LEU A 125 12.30 -39.75 20.18
N GLN A 126 13.05 -38.65 20.32
CA GLN A 126 14.43 -38.70 20.82
C GLN A 126 14.51 -39.24 22.25
N HIS A 127 13.60 -38.83 23.13
CA HIS A 127 13.53 -39.37 24.48
C HIS A 127 13.21 -40.87 24.50
N MET A 128 12.23 -41.30 23.69
CA MET A 128 11.87 -42.71 23.58
C MET A 128 13.02 -43.57 23.01
N GLU A 129 13.72 -43.05 22.00
CA GLU A 129 14.89 -43.69 21.41
C GLU A 129 16.00 -43.88 22.44
N GLN A 130 16.32 -42.84 23.22
CA GLN A 130 17.33 -42.92 24.27
C GLN A 130 16.94 -43.91 25.39
N GLN A 131 15.68 -43.92 25.83
CA GLN A 131 15.19 -44.90 26.81
C GLN A 131 15.34 -46.34 26.29
N THR A 132 14.97 -46.56 25.03
CA THR A 132 15.09 -47.87 24.36
C THR A 132 16.55 -48.30 24.25
N ARG A 133 17.46 -47.38 23.89
CA ARG A 133 18.90 -47.62 23.84
C ARG A 133 19.46 -48.07 25.19
N VAL A 134 19.08 -47.38 26.28
CA VAL A 134 19.51 -47.75 27.64
C VAL A 134 18.97 -49.12 28.05
N ALA A 135 17.69 -49.41 27.75
CA ALA A 135 17.10 -50.72 28.03
C ALA A 135 17.83 -51.85 27.26
N LEU A 136 18.16 -51.61 25.99
CA LEU A 136 18.91 -52.54 25.16
C LEU A 136 20.31 -52.82 25.72
N GLN A 137 21.04 -51.78 26.16
CA GLN A 137 22.36 -51.94 26.79
C GLN A 137 22.29 -52.76 28.08
N CYS A 138 21.27 -52.51 28.92
CA CYS A 138 21.04 -53.25 30.16
C CYS A 138 20.78 -54.74 29.88
N ILE A 139 19.90 -55.04 28.91
CA ILE A 139 19.60 -56.41 28.49
C ILE A 139 20.85 -57.09 27.93
N THR A 140 21.58 -56.42 27.04
CA THR A 140 22.84 -56.94 26.46
C THR A 140 23.85 -57.28 27.56
N SER A 141 24.07 -56.39 28.51
CA SER A 141 24.99 -56.61 29.62
C SER A 141 24.59 -57.80 30.50
N ARG A 142 23.28 -57.98 30.71
CA ARG A 142 22.74 -59.13 31.44
C ARG A 142 22.92 -60.43 30.66
N PHE A 143 22.71 -60.43 29.35
CA PHE A 143 22.97 -61.57 28.47
C PHE A 143 24.45 -61.97 28.49
N GLU A 144 25.37 -61.01 28.35
CA GLU A 144 26.81 -61.28 28.43
C GLU A 144 27.23 -61.89 29.77
N ARG A 145 26.60 -61.45 30.87
CA ARG A 145 26.83 -62.05 32.19
C ARG A 145 26.32 -63.49 32.26
N TYR A 146 25.16 -63.80 31.68
CA TYR A 146 24.65 -65.17 31.62
C TYR A 146 25.52 -66.05 30.75
N ARG A 147 25.89 -65.56 29.57
CA ARG A 147 26.83 -66.19 28.64
C ARG A 147 28.13 -66.56 29.34
N SER A 148 28.74 -65.60 30.04
CA SER A 148 29.96 -65.82 30.83
C SER A 148 29.80 -66.92 31.88
N LYS A 149 28.67 -66.97 32.59
CA LYS A 149 28.38 -68.03 33.57
C LYS A 149 28.24 -69.41 32.92
N ILE A 150 27.60 -69.48 31.75
CA ILE A 150 27.43 -70.73 30.99
C ILE A 150 28.81 -71.23 30.53
N ILE A 151 29.63 -70.36 29.95
CA ILE A 151 31.00 -70.70 29.55
C ILE A 151 31.79 -71.21 30.76
N GLN A 152 31.77 -70.47 31.87
CA GLN A 152 32.46 -70.88 33.09
C GLN A 152 31.99 -72.26 33.58
N ALA A 153 30.68 -72.51 33.65
CA ALA A 153 30.13 -73.78 34.09
C ALA A 153 30.51 -74.95 33.16
N THR A 154 30.54 -74.69 31.84
CA THR A 154 30.87 -75.68 30.82
C THR A 154 32.34 -76.09 30.89
N PHE A 155 33.25 -75.12 30.95
CA PHE A 155 34.69 -75.39 30.88
C PHE A 155 35.38 -75.58 32.24
N SER A 156 34.67 -75.38 33.36
CA SER A 156 35.13 -75.78 34.70
C SER A 156 34.74 -77.22 35.08
N ALA A 157 34.07 -77.96 34.19
CA ALA A 157 33.72 -79.35 34.43
C ALA A 157 34.97 -80.25 34.50
N ALA A 158 34.95 -81.27 35.35
CA ALA A 158 36.09 -82.19 35.48
C ALA A 158 36.37 -82.89 34.14
N GLY A 159 37.55 -82.63 33.54
CA GLY A 159 37.98 -83.18 32.26
C GLY A 159 37.89 -82.24 31.06
N SER A 160 37.24 -81.07 31.18
CA SER A 160 37.18 -80.07 30.10
C SER A 160 38.45 -79.20 30.06
N LYS A 161 38.93 -78.88 28.85
CA LYS A 161 40.07 -77.96 28.64
C LYS A 161 39.59 -76.52 28.63
N SER A 162 40.32 -75.62 29.31
CA SER A 162 40.00 -74.19 29.31
C SER A 162 40.07 -73.60 27.89
N PRO A 163 39.14 -72.72 27.49
CA PRO A 163 39.19 -72.06 26.20
C PRO A 163 40.41 -71.14 26.10
N GLN A 164 41.05 -71.09 24.93
CA GLN A 164 42.21 -70.23 24.69
C GLN A 164 41.94 -69.05 23.75
N ALA A 165 40.74 -68.97 23.18
CA ALA A 165 40.28 -67.91 22.28
C ALA A 165 38.83 -67.54 22.57
N GLU A 166 38.36 -66.48 21.91
CA GLU A 166 36.97 -66.06 21.96
C GLU A 166 36.09 -67.16 21.37
N LEU A 167 35.24 -67.76 22.22
CA LEU A 167 34.34 -68.84 21.82
C LEU A 167 33.08 -68.27 21.19
N THR A 168 32.57 -68.94 20.18
CA THR A 168 31.23 -68.72 19.63
C THR A 168 30.17 -69.45 20.47
N ASP A 169 28.92 -69.01 20.40
CA ASP A 169 27.83 -69.64 21.16
C ASP A 169 27.60 -71.10 20.74
N GLU A 170 27.79 -71.40 19.46
CA GLU A 170 27.68 -72.76 18.94
C GLU A 170 28.75 -73.68 19.53
N GLU A 171 30.00 -73.24 19.59
CA GLU A 171 31.10 -74.03 20.20
C GLU A 171 30.87 -74.30 21.69
N VAL A 172 30.27 -73.34 22.42
CA VAL A 172 29.90 -73.54 23.83
C VAL A 172 28.81 -74.60 23.94
N LEU A 173 27.79 -74.54 23.08
CA LEU A 173 26.69 -75.50 23.06
C LEU A 173 27.17 -76.92 22.69
N GLU A 174 28.04 -77.04 21.69
CA GLU A 174 28.66 -78.32 21.32
C GLU A 174 29.45 -78.92 22.49
N ALA A 175 30.24 -78.10 23.20
CA ALA A 175 30.98 -78.53 24.38
C ALA A 175 30.05 -78.98 25.51
N MET A 176 28.97 -78.23 25.77
CA MET A 176 27.94 -78.63 26.75
C MET A 176 27.31 -79.98 26.37
N GLN A 177 26.93 -80.15 25.11
CA GLN A 177 26.32 -81.39 24.63
C GLN A 177 27.27 -82.58 24.76
N LYS A 178 28.56 -82.38 24.48
CA LYS A 178 29.59 -83.39 24.67
C LYS A 178 29.68 -83.83 26.14
N ILE A 179 29.74 -82.87 27.08
CA ILE A 179 29.77 -83.17 28.52
C ILE A 179 28.52 -83.96 28.95
N ILE A 180 27.34 -83.56 28.46
CA ILE A 180 26.08 -84.26 28.75
C ILE A 180 26.13 -85.71 28.23
N ASN A 181 26.56 -85.91 27.00
CA ASN A 181 26.67 -87.24 26.39
C ASN A 181 27.66 -88.12 27.16
N GLU A 182 28.85 -87.62 27.48
CA GLU A 182 29.86 -88.34 28.27
C GLU A 182 29.34 -88.74 29.66
N ARG A 183 28.61 -87.84 30.34
CA ARG A 183 27.98 -88.12 31.64
C ARG A 183 26.87 -89.18 31.52
N MET A 184 26.07 -89.11 30.46
CA MET A 184 25.02 -90.09 30.17
C MET A 184 25.59 -91.49 29.90
N GLU A 185 26.64 -91.57 29.08
CA GLU A 185 27.37 -92.81 28.79
C GLU A 185 28.00 -93.39 30.05
N PHE A 186 28.66 -92.56 30.87
CA PHE A 186 29.23 -92.99 32.15
C PHE A 186 28.15 -93.52 33.10
N HIS A 187 27.00 -92.84 33.20
CA HIS A 187 25.87 -93.29 34.01
C HIS A 187 25.30 -94.63 33.52
N GLN A 188 25.17 -94.82 32.20
CA GLN A 188 24.76 -96.12 31.63
C GLN A 188 25.78 -97.21 31.96
N MET A 189 27.08 -96.91 31.90
CA MET A 189 28.13 -97.86 32.27
C MET A 189 28.05 -98.26 33.75
N LEU A 190 27.79 -97.31 34.66
CA LEU A 190 27.59 -97.59 36.08
C LEU A 190 26.36 -98.50 36.31
N LYS A 191 25.25 -98.20 35.63
CA LYS A 191 24.03 -99.04 35.67
C LYS A 191 24.29 -100.47 35.18
N GLN A 192 25.03 -100.64 34.08
CA GLN A 192 25.38 -101.97 33.55
C GLN A 192 26.31 -102.75 34.48
N LYS A 193 27.19 -102.07 35.23
CA LYS A 193 28.08 -102.68 36.23
C LYS A 193 27.41 -102.96 37.58
N GLY A 194 26.10 -102.75 37.71
CA GLY A 194 25.33 -103.07 38.92
C GLY A 194 25.57 -102.11 40.10
N VAL A 195 26.23 -100.97 39.85
CA VAL A 195 26.41 -99.91 40.84
C VAL A 195 25.13 -99.09 40.87
N LYS A 196 24.39 -99.13 41.98
CA LYS A 196 23.18 -98.32 42.18
C LYS A 196 23.54 -96.86 42.42
#